data_AF-A0A9D6IPL9-F1
#
_entry.id   AF-A0A9D6IPL9-F1
#
_cell.length_a   1.000
_cell.length_b   1.000
_cell.length_c   1.000
_cell.angle_alpha   90.00
_cell.angle_beta   90.00
_cell.angle_gamma   90.00
#
_symmetry.space_group_name_H-M   'P 1'
#
loop_
_entity.id
_entity.type
_entity.pdbx_description
1 polymer ?
#
loop_
_entity_poly.entity_id
_entity_poly.type
_entity_poly.pdbx_seq_one_letter_code
_entity_poly.pdbx_strand_id
1 'polypeptide(L)'
;MQYDASLLLTPGDPIDLLNLGDALVAQARFEIWTGADPSDTIREALERLGAAAESRPEYGLIYTTMSGACLIGAMSDLEKRGSPRASLENARAFAEKGLALDATAGSSFRRVHYHHLGDLAPWATFSDQGCQRNETLMSSGSVAMRRMVERAMGRAGIETMVGGMDLGMARVLFLEVW
;
A
#
# COMPACT_ATOMS: atom_id res chain seq x y z
N MET A 1 1.41 -15.25 -16.72
CA MET A 1 0.56 -15.79 -15.65
C MET A 1 0.51 -17.31 -15.80
N GLN A 2 1.23 -18.05 -14.96
CA GLN A 2 1.20 -19.53 -14.87
C GLN A 2 0.98 -19.99 -13.41
N TYR A 3 0.30 -19.18 -12.59
CA TYR A 3 0.09 -19.50 -11.17
C TYR A 3 -0.92 -20.63 -10.95
N ASP A 4 -1.86 -20.84 -11.88
CA ASP A 4 -2.91 -21.86 -11.71
C ASP A 4 -2.38 -23.31 -11.74
N ALA A 5 -1.20 -23.56 -12.34
CA ALA A 5 -0.67 -24.91 -12.48
C ALA A 5 0.04 -25.42 -11.21
N SER A 6 0.67 -24.56 -10.41
CA SER A 6 1.33 -24.99 -9.15
C SER A 6 0.31 -25.28 -8.06
N LEU A 7 -0.77 -24.48 -7.98
CA LEU A 7 -1.87 -24.67 -7.03
C LEU A 7 -2.56 -26.03 -7.15
N LEU A 8 -2.50 -26.67 -8.33
CA LEU A 8 -3.08 -27.99 -8.57
C LEU A 8 -2.23 -29.16 -8.04
N LEU A 9 -0.94 -28.94 -7.78
CA LEU A 9 -0.01 -30.00 -7.39
C LEU A 9 0.13 -30.14 -5.87
N THR A 10 0.03 -29.03 -5.13
CA THR A 10 0.13 -28.99 -3.66
C THR A 10 -0.79 -27.92 -3.08
N PRO A 11 -2.11 -28.19 -3.00
CA PRO A 11 -3.03 -27.25 -2.39
C PRO A 11 -2.62 -26.97 -0.93
N GLY A 12 -2.34 -25.70 -0.64
CA GLY A 12 -1.99 -25.23 0.70
C GLY A 12 -0.49 -25.18 1.02
N ASP A 13 0.42 -25.30 0.04
CA ASP A 13 1.81 -24.95 0.32
C ASP A 13 1.92 -23.47 0.73
N PRO A 14 2.60 -23.15 1.85
CA PRO A 14 2.68 -21.77 2.36
C PRO A 14 3.35 -20.79 1.40
N ILE A 15 4.22 -21.25 0.49
CA ILE A 15 4.84 -20.39 -0.53
C ILE A 15 3.82 -20.05 -1.63
N ASP A 16 3.00 -21.01 -2.05
CA ASP A 16 1.91 -20.74 -3.01
C ASP A 16 0.88 -19.77 -2.41
N LEU A 17 0.50 -19.95 -1.14
CA LEU A 17 -0.39 -19.03 -0.42
C LEU A 17 0.22 -17.63 -0.28
N LEU A 18 1.52 -17.53 0.01
CA LEU A 18 2.24 -16.27 0.04
C LEU A 18 2.22 -15.57 -1.33
N ASN A 19 2.57 -16.29 -2.39
CA ASN A 19 2.62 -15.73 -3.74
C ASN A 19 1.24 -15.26 -4.22
N LEU A 20 0.19 -16.02 -3.91
CA LEU A 20 -1.19 -15.61 -4.18
C LEU A 20 -1.56 -14.36 -3.38
N GLY A 21 -1.20 -14.31 -2.09
CA GLY A 21 -1.39 -13.13 -1.25
C GLY A 21 -0.70 -11.88 -1.81
N ASP A 22 0.54 -12.02 -2.29
CA ASP A 22 1.29 -10.93 -2.92
C ASP A 22 0.65 -10.45 -4.22
N ALA A 23 0.19 -11.38 -5.06
CA ALA A 23 -0.55 -11.06 -6.29
C ALA A 23 -1.85 -10.30 -5.97
N LEU A 24 -2.59 -10.70 -4.93
CA LEU A 24 -3.79 -10.00 -4.48
C LEU A 24 -3.47 -8.61 -3.92
N VAL A 25 -2.34 -8.42 -3.23
CA VAL A 25 -1.86 -7.09 -2.80
C VAL A 25 -1.58 -6.19 -4.01
N ALA A 26 -0.94 -6.72 -5.06
CA ALA A 26 -0.71 -5.98 -6.29
C ALA A 26 -2.05 -5.62 -6.99
N GLN A 27 -3.00 -6.55 -7.03
CA GLN A 27 -4.34 -6.30 -7.56
C GLN A 27 -5.08 -5.22 -6.77
N ALA A 28 -5.09 -5.29 -5.44
CA ALA A 28 -5.73 -4.29 -4.57
C ALA A 28 -5.16 -2.89 -4.78
N ARG A 29 -3.84 -2.80 -5.01
CA ARG A 29 -3.17 -1.54 -5.37
C ARG A 29 -3.66 -0.99 -6.72
N PHE A 30 -3.82 -1.87 -7.71
CA PHE A 30 -4.36 -1.51 -9.01
C PHE A 30 -5.82 -1.06 -8.92
N GLU A 31 -6.62 -1.71 -8.08
CA GLU A 31 -8.02 -1.34 -7.81
C GLU A 31 -8.11 0.08 -7.25
N ILE A 32 -7.33 0.42 -6.22
CA ILE A 32 -7.24 1.81 -5.74
C ILE A 32 -6.85 2.76 -6.86
N TRP A 33 -5.82 2.43 -7.65
CA TRP A 33 -5.32 3.30 -8.70
C TRP A 33 -6.37 3.62 -9.77
N THR A 34 -7.23 2.64 -10.07
CA THR A 34 -8.33 2.75 -11.03
C THR A 34 -9.64 3.25 -10.41
N GLY A 35 -9.67 3.50 -9.10
CA GLY A 35 -10.85 3.96 -8.37
C GLY A 35 -11.87 2.87 -8.05
N ALA A 36 -11.50 1.60 -8.18
CA ALA A 36 -12.28 0.46 -7.72
C ALA A 36 -12.11 0.24 -6.20
N ASP A 37 -13.07 -0.45 -5.59
CA ASP A 37 -13.01 -0.77 -4.16
C ASP A 37 -12.16 -2.03 -3.93
N PRO A 38 -11.01 -1.94 -3.23
CA PRO A 38 -10.12 -3.07 -3.00
C PRO A 38 -10.53 -3.96 -1.81
N SER A 39 -11.65 -3.69 -1.14
CA SER A 39 -11.97 -4.29 0.17
C SER A 39 -12.02 -5.82 0.13
N ASP A 40 -12.64 -6.41 -0.89
CA ASP A 40 -12.71 -7.87 -1.03
C ASP A 40 -11.35 -8.49 -1.36
N THR A 41 -10.58 -7.86 -2.24
CA THR A 41 -9.23 -8.31 -2.61
C THR A 41 -8.26 -8.26 -1.44
N ILE A 42 -8.32 -7.19 -0.61
CA ILE A 42 -7.52 -7.08 0.61
C ILE A 42 -7.90 -8.16 1.61
N ARG A 43 -9.21 -8.39 1.80
CA ARG A 43 -9.70 -9.43 2.71
C ARG A 43 -9.18 -10.80 2.26
N GLU A 44 -9.31 -11.13 0.98
CA GLU A 44 -8.80 -12.40 0.46
C GLU A 44 -7.27 -12.50 0.61
N ALA A 45 -6.52 -11.44 0.33
CA ALA A 45 -5.07 -11.41 0.52
C ALA A 45 -4.69 -11.78 1.97
N LEU A 46 -5.35 -11.13 2.94
CA LEU A 46 -5.11 -11.38 4.37
C LEU A 46 -5.52 -12.79 4.81
N GLU A 47 -6.60 -13.35 4.26
CA GLU A 47 -7.01 -14.74 4.50
C GLU A 47 -5.95 -15.73 4.01
N ARG A 48 -5.43 -15.57 2.78
CA ARG A 48 -4.37 -16.45 2.23
C ARG A 48 -3.07 -16.33 3.00
N LEU A 49 -2.65 -15.11 3.30
CA LEU A 49 -1.44 -14.84 4.07
C LEU A 49 -1.56 -15.34 5.51
N GLY A 50 -2.75 -15.27 6.11
CA GLY A 50 -3.05 -15.85 7.42
C GLY A 50 -2.81 -17.36 7.41
N ALA A 51 -3.36 -18.08 6.43
CA ALA A 51 -3.12 -19.52 6.28
C ALA A 51 -1.64 -19.85 6.03
N ALA A 52 -0.92 -19.03 5.25
CA ALA A 52 0.53 -19.19 5.08
C ALA A 52 1.28 -19.01 6.41
N ALA A 53 0.91 -18.00 7.20
CA ALA A 53 1.53 -17.69 8.48
C ALA A 53 1.26 -18.77 9.55
N GLU A 54 0.09 -19.42 9.50
CA GLU A 54 -0.22 -20.58 10.36
C GLU A 54 0.68 -21.77 10.03
N SER A 55 0.97 -21.99 8.74
CA SER A 55 1.82 -23.11 8.30
C SER A 55 3.32 -22.86 8.48
N ARG A 56 3.80 -21.61 8.30
CA ARG A 56 5.21 -21.21 8.46
C ARG A 56 5.34 -19.91 9.25
N PRO A 57 5.12 -19.96 10.58
CA PRO A 57 5.09 -18.78 11.43
C PRO A 57 6.43 -18.05 11.53
N GLU A 58 7.54 -18.71 11.19
CA GLU A 58 8.90 -18.17 11.17
C GLU A 58 9.23 -17.39 9.89
N TYR A 59 8.39 -17.46 8.87
CA TYR A 59 8.70 -16.88 7.56
C TYR A 59 8.32 -15.39 7.50
N GLY A 60 9.27 -14.52 7.83
CA GLY A 60 9.09 -13.06 7.97
C GLY A 60 8.49 -12.35 6.75
N LEU A 61 8.72 -12.87 5.54
CA LEU A 61 8.16 -12.32 4.30
C LEU A 61 6.61 -12.33 4.30
N ILE A 62 5.98 -13.32 4.94
CA ILE A 62 4.51 -13.39 5.01
C ILE A 62 3.95 -12.16 5.74
N TYR A 63 4.49 -11.84 6.91
CA TYR A 63 4.06 -10.67 7.68
C TYR A 63 4.40 -9.36 6.99
N THR A 64 5.46 -9.35 6.18
CA THR A 64 5.78 -8.20 5.32
C THR A 64 4.68 -7.95 4.30
N THR A 65 4.22 -9.00 3.61
CA THR A 65 3.13 -8.89 2.64
C THR A 65 1.79 -8.54 3.32
N MET A 66 1.49 -9.10 4.50
CA MET A 66 0.30 -8.71 5.29
C MET A 66 0.32 -7.23 5.66
N SER A 67 1.49 -6.73 6.05
CA SER A 67 1.68 -5.32 6.35
C SER A 67 1.37 -4.43 5.13
N GLY A 68 1.83 -4.83 3.94
CA GLY A 68 1.49 -4.18 2.68
C GLY A 68 -0.01 -4.17 2.38
N ALA A 69 -0.70 -5.29 2.58
CA ALA A 69 -2.16 -5.38 2.42
C ALA A 69 -2.90 -4.40 3.34
N CYS A 70 -2.49 -4.30 4.61
CA CYS A 70 -3.07 -3.37 5.57
C CYS A 70 -2.80 -1.89 5.21
N LEU A 71 -1.64 -1.55 4.64
CA LEU A 71 -1.38 -0.20 4.15
C LEU A 71 -2.32 0.19 2.99
N ILE A 72 -2.60 -0.74 2.08
CA ILE A 72 -3.58 -0.52 1.01
C ILE A 72 -4.99 -0.31 1.61
N GLY A 73 -5.35 -1.09 2.63
CA GLY A 73 -6.60 -0.86 3.38
C GLY A 73 -6.69 0.54 3.98
N ALA A 74 -5.62 1.00 4.64
CA ALA A 74 -5.55 2.35 5.18
C ALA A 74 -5.70 3.43 4.10
N MET A 75 -5.12 3.22 2.91
CA MET A 75 -5.30 4.13 1.77
C MET A 75 -6.74 4.16 1.29
N SER A 76 -7.39 3.00 1.16
CA SER A 76 -8.80 2.91 0.77
C SER A 76 -9.72 3.60 1.79
N ASP A 77 -9.47 3.41 3.09
CA ASP A 77 -10.19 4.07 4.17
C ASP A 77 -10.07 5.60 4.04
N LEU A 78 -8.87 6.12 3.79
CA LEU A 78 -8.64 7.55 3.59
C LEU A 78 -9.39 8.11 2.37
N GLU A 79 -9.39 7.41 1.23
CA GLU A 79 -10.12 7.82 0.03
C GLU A 79 -11.64 7.89 0.28
N LYS A 80 -12.17 6.97 1.07
CA LYS A 80 -13.57 6.94 1.51
C LYS A 80 -13.88 7.90 2.66
N ARG A 81 -12.89 8.70 3.12
CA ARG A 81 -12.98 9.58 4.30
C ARG A 81 -13.29 8.82 5.61
N GLY A 82 -13.00 7.53 5.65
CA GLY A 82 -13.02 6.69 6.84
C GLY A 82 -11.78 6.90 7.71
N SER A 83 -11.72 6.16 8.82
CA SER A 83 -10.56 6.15 9.71
C SER A 83 -9.59 5.04 9.29
N PRO A 84 -8.34 5.36 8.91
CA PRO A 84 -7.35 4.34 8.56
C PRO A 84 -6.69 3.69 9.79
N ARG A 85 -7.14 4.03 11.01
CA ARG A 85 -6.41 3.74 12.25
C ARG A 85 -6.16 2.25 12.45
N ALA A 86 -7.21 1.43 12.35
CA ALA A 86 -7.11 -0.01 12.55
C ALA A 86 -6.17 -0.65 11.51
N SER A 87 -6.31 -0.24 10.24
CA SER A 87 -5.46 -0.69 9.14
C SER A 87 -3.98 -0.33 9.37
N LEU A 88 -3.69 0.88 9.86
CA LEU A 88 -2.32 1.32 10.19
C LEU A 88 -1.74 0.59 11.41
N GLU A 89 -2.55 0.36 12.46
CA GLU A 89 -2.13 -0.40 13.64
C GLU A 89 -1.77 -1.85 13.27
N ASN A 90 -2.60 -2.50 12.44
CA ASN A 90 -2.31 -3.84 11.91
C ASN A 90 -1.08 -3.86 11.02
N ALA A 91 -0.94 -2.89 10.10
CA ALA A 91 0.24 -2.78 9.25
C ALA A 91 1.52 -2.69 10.09
N ARG A 92 1.52 -1.86 11.13
CA ARG A 92 2.64 -1.72 12.05
C ARG A 92 2.93 -3.04 12.79
N ALA A 93 1.92 -3.70 13.34
CA ALA A 93 2.10 -4.96 14.07
C ALA A 93 2.72 -6.06 13.19
N PHE A 94 2.23 -6.24 11.97
CA PHE A 94 2.79 -7.21 11.03
C PHE A 94 4.21 -6.85 10.59
N ALA A 95 4.48 -5.58 10.36
CA ALA A 95 5.82 -5.09 10.04
C ALA A 95 6.84 -5.39 11.14
N GLU A 96 6.48 -5.06 12.39
CA GLU A 96 7.33 -5.33 13.55
C GLU A 96 7.59 -6.83 13.71
N LYS A 97 6.58 -7.68 13.47
CA LYS A 97 6.75 -9.13 13.48
C LYS A 97 7.65 -9.65 12.36
N GLY A 98 7.47 -9.17 11.12
CA GLY A 98 8.32 -9.53 9.99
C GLY A 98 9.79 -9.17 10.23
N LEU A 99 10.04 -7.96 10.76
CA LEU A 99 11.38 -7.49 11.15
C LEU A 99 12.03 -8.32 12.26
N ALA A 100 11.25 -8.80 13.22
CA ALA A 100 11.75 -9.64 14.30
C ALA A 100 12.18 -11.03 13.81
N LEU A 101 11.54 -11.55 12.76
CA LEU A 101 11.82 -12.87 12.18
C LEU A 101 12.96 -12.85 11.15
N ASP A 102 13.06 -11.78 10.37
CA ASP A 102 14.13 -11.60 9.38
C ASP A 102 14.78 -10.22 9.51
N ALA A 103 15.78 -10.15 10.39
CA ALA A 103 16.56 -8.93 10.60
C ALA A 103 17.37 -8.52 9.36
N THR A 104 17.69 -9.46 8.47
CA THR A 104 18.43 -9.18 7.22
C THR A 104 17.55 -8.52 6.16
N ALA A 105 16.27 -8.89 6.09
CA ALA A 105 15.26 -8.15 5.32
C ALA A 105 15.04 -6.72 5.85
N GLY A 106 15.43 -6.44 7.10
CA GLY A 106 15.24 -5.16 7.78
C GLY A 106 15.90 -3.93 7.13
N SER A 107 16.77 -4.09 6.13
CA SER A 107 17.31 -2.96 5.35
C SER A 107 16.36 -2.54 4.22
N SER A 108 15.88 -3.48 3.43
CA SER A 108 14.86 -3.26 2.39
C SER A 108 13.52 -2.85 2.99
N PHE A 109 13.17 -3.46 4.12
CA PHE A 109 11.90 -3.25 4.81
C PHE A 109 11.77 -1.85 5.41
N ARG A 110 12.83 -1.33 6.05
CA ARG A 110 12.82 0.02 6.61
C ARG A 110 12.61 1.09 5.54
N ARG A 111 13.11 0.88 4.32
CA ARG A 111 12.91 1.86 3.24
C ARG A 111 11.44 1.93 2.84
N VAL A 112 10.83 0.81 2.48
CA VAL A 112 9.44 0.80 2.00
C VAL A 112 8.45 1.19 3.09
N HIS A 113 8.64 0.67 4.31
CA HIS A 113 7.67 0.85 5.39
C HIS A 113 7.71 2.24 6.03
N TYR A 114 8.92 2.81 6.26
CA TYR A 114 9.01 4.18 6.77
C TYR A 114 8.69 5.23 5.72
N HIS A 115 8.86 4.96 4.43
CA HIS A 115 8.38 5.87 3.40
C HIS A 115 6.85 5.93 3.39
N HIS A 116 6.15 4.80 3.30
CA HIS A 116 4.69 4.82 3.30
C HIS A 116 4.08 5.30 4.62
N LEU A 117 4.60 4.87 5.77
CA LEU A 117 4.14 5.40 7.05
C LEU A 117 4.52 6.88 7.23
N GLY A 118 5.66 7.32 6.69
CA GLY A 118 6.05 8.74 6.70
C GLY A 118 5.15 9.61 5.84
N ASP A 119 4.72 9.11 4.69
CA ASP A 119 3.79 9.79 3.79
C ASP A 119 2.35 9.80 4.33
N LEU A 120 1.97 8.77 5.09
CA LEU A 120 0.65 8.66 5.74
C LEU A 120 0.61 9.29 7.14
N ALA A 121 1.75 9.52 7.79
CA ALA A 121 1.81 10.09 9.14
C ALA A 121 1.17 11.49 9.25
N PRO A 122 1.34 12.41 8.27
CA PRO A 122 0.59 13.65 8.23
C PRO A 122 -0.92 13.43 8.18
N TRP A 123 -1.40 12.40 7.48
CA TRP A 123 -2.83 12.07 7.39
C TRP A 123 -3.37 11.48 8.69
N ALA A 124 -2.61 10.62 9.36
CA ALA A 124 -3.00 10.05 10.65
C ALA A 124 -3.11 11.13 11.73
N THR A 125 -2.09 11.99 11.87
CA THR A 125 -2.12 13.13 12.80
C THR A 125 -3.20 14.16 12.44
N PHE A 126 -3.45 14.39 11.14
CA PHE A 126 -4.52 15.25 10.67
C PHE A 126 -5.91 14.66 10.92
N SER A 127 -6.11 13.35 10.80
CA SER A 127 -7.41 12.70 11.04
C SER A 127 -7.80 12.68 12.52
N ASP A 128 -6.85 12.41 13.42
CA ASP A 128 -7.06 12.41 14.87
C ASP A 128 -7.37 13.82 15.41
N GLN A 129 -6.82 14.88 14.80
CA GLN A 129 -7.09 16.28 15.18
C GLN A 129 -8.21 16.95 14.36
N GLY A 130 -8.49 16.43 13.16
CA GLY A 130 -9.32 17.07 12.14
C GLY A 130 -10.73 16.49 12.00
N CYS A 131 -11.06 15.37 12.66
CA CYS A 131 -12.43 14.82 12.62
C CYS A 131 -13.48 15.76 13.25
N GLN A 132 -13.07 16.86 13.90
CA GLN A 132 -13.96 17.93 14.35
C GLN A 132 -14.00 19.18 13.43
N ARG A 133 -13.15 19.35 12.42
CA ARG A 133 -13.12 20.59 11.60
C ARG A 133 -12.71 20.41 10.12
N ASN A 134 -13.71 20.62 9.25
CA ASN A 134 -13.70 21.22 7.90
C ASN A 134 -13.25 20.43 6.65
N GLU A 135 -14.15 20.42 5.65
CA GLU A 135 -14.01 19.99 4.25
C GLU A 135 -13.02 20.83 3.42
N THR A 136 -12.68 22.06 3.85
CA THR A 136 -11.85 23.00 3.08
C THR A 136 -10.38 22.57 2.95
N LEU A 137 -9.87 21.76 3.89
CA LEU A 137 -8.46 21.36 3.96
C LEU A 137 -8.12 20.12 3.10
N MET A 138 -9.10 19.30 2.70
CA MET A 138 -8.85 18.14 1.83
C MET A 138 -8.45 18.55 0.40
N SER A 139 -8.91 19.71 -0.08
CA SER A 139 -8.41 20.29 -1.33
C SER A 139 -6.92 20.70 -1.22
N SER A 140 -6.45 20.98 0.00
CA SER A 140 -5.07 21.42 0.23
C SER A 140 -4.05 20.27 0.23
N GLY A 141 -4.44 19.01 0.45
CA GLY A 141 -3.55 17.86 0.40
C GLY A 141 -3.12 17.49 -1.03
N SER A 142 -4.08 17.46 -1.96
CA SER A 142 -3.77 17.29 -3.40
C SER A 142 -3.03 18.50 -3.98
N VAL A 143 -3.32 19.71 -3.47
CA VAL A 143 -2.57 20.93 -3.80
C VAL A 143 -1.17 20.92 -3.19
N ALA A 144 -0.97 20.36 -2.00
CA ALA A 144 0.34 20.25 -1.36
C ALA A 144 1.23 19.24 -2.10
N MET A 145 0.68 18.08 -2.47
CA MET A 145 1.35 17.09 -3.31
C MET A 145 1.68 17.69 -4.68
N ARG A 146 0.73 18.37 -5.33
CA ARG A 146 0.95 19.11 -6.58
C ARG A 146 2.06 20.17 -6.43
N ARG A 147 2.05 20.97 -5.37
CA ARG A 147 3.08 22.02 -5.11
C ARG A 147 4.46 21.45 -4.80
N MET A 148 4.53 20.25 -4.24
CA MET A 148 5.79 19.55 -3.98
C MET A 148 6.38 19.03 -5.29
N VAL A 149 5.54 18.44 -6.14
CA VAL A 149 5.88 18.02 -7.51
C VAL A 149 6.29 19.22 -8.39
N GLU A 150 5.55 20.33 -8.31
CA GLU A 150 5.86 21.60 -9.00
C GLU A 150 7.20 22.21 -8.56
N ARG A 151 7.56 22.09 -7.27
CA ARG A 151 8.86 22.55 -6.77
C ARG A 151 10.02 21.64 -7.17
N ALA A 152 9.80 20.33 -7.21
CA ALA A 152 10.81 19.36 -7.59
C ALA A 152 11.15 19.40 -9.10
N MET A 153 10.14 19.63 -9.95
CA MET A 153 10.31 19.54 -11.41
C MET A 153 10.31 20.91 -12.12
N GLY A 154 9.92 21.98 -11.43
CA GLY A 154 9.69 23.29 -12.04
C GLY A 154 8.44 23.31 -12.93
N ARG A 155 7.82 24.49 -13.07
CA ARG A 155 6.55 24.66 -13.81
C ARG A 155 6.65 24.22 -15.29
N ALA A 156 7.79 24.48 -15.92
CA ALA A 156 8.07 24.07 -17.30
C ALA A 156 8.25 22.55 -17.47
N GLY A 157 8.72 21.84 -16.44
CA GLY A 157 8.86 20.38 -16.46
C GLY A 157 7.50 19.68 -16.49
N ILE A 158 6.50 20.24 -15.79
CA ILE A 158 5.13 19.69 -15.76
C ILE A 158 4.39 20.00 -17.06
N GLU A 159 4.51 21.21 -17.60
CA GLU A 159 3.82 21.60 -18.85
C GLU A 159 4.33 20.81 -20.06
N THR A 160 5.63 20.49 -20.11
CA THR A 160 6.21 19.65 -21.19
C THR A 160 5.76 18.19 -21.10
N MET A 161 5.44 17.71 -19.89
CA MET A 161 5.02 16.33 -19.62
C MET A 161 3.50 16.15 -19.78
N VAL A 162 2.70 17.16 -19.43
CA VAL A 162 1.23 17.14 -19.52
C VAL A 162 0.72 17.60 -20.90
N GLY A 163 1.52 18.36 -21.65
CA GLY A 163 1.17 18.85 -22.99
C GLY A 163 0.94 17.78 -24.07
N GLY A 164 1.18 16.50 -23.76
CA GLY A 164 0.90 15.38 -24.66
C GLY A 164 0.41 14.10 -24.00
N MET A 165 0.13 14.11 -22.69
CA MET A 165 -0.27 12.91 -21.95
C MET A 165 -1.63 13.09 -21.28
N ASP A 166 -2.48 12.07 -21.42
CA ASP A 166 -3.68 11.91 -20.61
C ASP A 166 -3.31 11.96 -19.11
N LEU A 167 -4.14 12.61 -18.29
CA LEU A 167 -3.97 12.77 -16.84
C LEU A 167 -3.79 11.41 -16.12
N GLY A 168 -4.26 10.31 -16.72
CA GLY A 168 -3.99 8.95 -16.24
C GLY A 168 -2.51 8.53 -16.33
N MET A 169 -1.78 8.97 -17.36
CA MET A 169 -0.36 8.62 -17.60
C MET A 169 0.62 9.44 -16.74
N ALA A 170 0.29 10.70 -16.42
CA ALA A 170 1.13 11.51 -15.52
C ALA A 170 1.23 10.93 -14.10
N ARG A 171 0.26 10.09 -13.70
CA ARG A 171 0.29 9.29 -12.46
C ARG A 171 1.27 8.11 -12.52
N VAL A 172 1.57 7.59 -13.71
CA VAL A 172 2.40 6.38 -13.94
C VAL A 172 3.90 6.66 -13.73
N LEU A 173 4.40 7.78 -14.25
CA LEU A 173 5.84 8.09 -14.20
C LEU A 173 6.34 8.53 -12.81
N PHE A 174 5.46 8.87 -11.88
CA PHE A 174 5.86 9.33 -10.54
C PHE A 174 6.14 8.19 -9.54
N LEU A 175 5.73 6.96 -9.86
CA LEU A 175 5.91 5.78 -8.99
C LEU A 175 6.88 4.73 -9.55
N GLU A 176 7.28 4.80 -10.83
CA GLU A 176 8.29 3.88 -11.41
C GLU A 176 9.74 4.38 -11.35
N VAL A 177 9.99 5.60 -10.86
CA VAL A 177 11.35 6.14 -10.65
C VAL A 177 11.81 6.04 -9.18
N TRP A 178 11.01 5.51 -8.25
CA TRP A 178 11.30 5.53 -6.80
C TRP A 178 10.85 4.29 -6.03
#